data_AF-A0A529SQA9-F1
#
_entry.id   AF-A0A529SQA9-F1
#
_cell.length_a   1.000
_cell.length_b   1.000
_cell.length_c   1.000
_cell.angle_alpha   90.00
_cell.angle_beta   90.00
_cell.angle_gamma   90.00
#
_symmetry.space_group_name_H-M   'P 1'
#
loop_
_entity.id
_entity.type
_entity.pdbx_description
1 polymer ?
#
loop_
_entity_poly.entity_id
_entity_poly.type
_entity_poly.pdbx_seq_one_letter_code
_entity_poly.pdbx_strand_id
1 'polypeptide(L)' 'PREKVMPDFLIGAHAVIRGYPILTRDPAGFRKYFPDIELIAPDTHP' A
#
# COMPACT_ATOMS: atom_id res chain seq x y z
N PRO A 1 -2.58 13.12 7.74
CA PRO A 1 -4.04 12.89 7.91
C PRO A 1 -4.97 13.50 6.82
N ARG A 2 -4.45 13.97 5.68
CA ARG A 2 -5.19 14.15 4.41
C ARG A 2 -4.20 14.23 3.25
N GLU A 3 -3.06 14.89 3.50
CA GLU A 3 -1.94 14.99 2.56
C GLU A 3 -1.33 13.65 2.17
N LYS A 4 -1.37 12.63 3.04
CA LYS A 4 -0.84 11.29 2.73
C LYS A 4 -1.79 10.45 1.86
N VAL A 5 -3.08 10.76 1.86
CA VAL A 5 -4.08 9.92 1.16
C VAL A 5 -3.85 9.93 -0.34
N MET A 6 -3.58 11.10 -0.94
CA MET A 6 -3.38 11.18 -2.38
C MET A 6 -2.08 10.50 -2.84
N PRO A 7 -0.92 10.73 -2.20
CA PRO A 7 0.31 9.98 -2.49
C PRO A 7 0.14 8.46 -2.33
N ASP A 8 -0.39 7.98 -1.20
CA ASP A 8 -0.54 6.54 -0.94
C ASP A 8 -1.49 5.90 -1.96
N PHE A 9 -2.54 6.61 -2.36
CA PHE A 9 -3.46 6.16 -3.41
C PHE A 9 -2.76 6.04 -4.77
N LEU A 10 -1.99 7.05 -5.18
CA LEU A 10 -1.27 7.03 -6.46
C LEU A 10 -0.18 5.96 -6.49
N ILE A 11 0.55 5.77 -5.38
CA ILE A 11 1.55 4.69 -5.23
C ILE A 11 0.85 3.33 -5.33
N GLY A 12 -0.25 3.14 -4.59
CA GLY A 12 -1.03 1.90 -4.58
C GLY A 12 -1.58 1.55 -5.97
N ALA A 13 -2.19 2.52 -6.65
CA ALA A 13 -2.72 2.33 -7.99
C ALA A 13 -1.63 1.93 -9.00
N HIS A 14 -0.45 2.58 -8.93
CA HIS A 14 0.68 2.21 -9.78
C HIS A 14 1.14 0.77 -9.53
N ALA A 15 1.28 0.39 -8.26
CA ALA A 15 1.72 -0.95 -7.88
C ALA A 15 0.73 -2.03 -8.33
N VAL A 16 -0.59 -1.80 -8.19
CA VAL A 16 -1.64 -2.71 -8.70
C VAL A 16 -1.53 -2.92 -10.21
N ILE A 17 -1.42 -1.83 -10.98
CA ILE A 17 -1.33 -1.90 -12.45
C ILE A 17 -0.07 -2.67 -12.90
N ARG A 18 1.02 -2.54 -12.14
CA ARG A 18 2.30 -3.17 -12.46
C ARG A 18 2.49 -4.55 -11.85
N GLY A 19 1.62 -4.97 -10.93
CA GLY A 19 1.77 -6.21 -10.16
C GLY A 19 2.96 -6.16 -9.20
N TYR A 20 3.26 -5.01 -8.61
CA TYR A 20 4.38 -4.86 -7.67
C TYR A 20 3.93 -4.97 -6.21
N PRO A 21 4.69 -5.66 -5.35
CA PRO A 21 4.48 -5.60 -3.91
C PRO A 21 4.89 -4.23 -3.36
N ILE A 22 4.23 -3.78 -2.28
CA ILE A 22 4.59 -2.55 -1.57
C ILE A 22 5.23 -2.89 -0.23
N LEU A 23 6.44 -2.38 -0.01
CA LEU A 23 7.08 -2.33 1.30
C LEU A 23 6.63 -1.07 2.04
N THR A 24 5.96 -1.23 3.18
CA THR A 24 5.44 -0.10 3.97
C THR A 24 5.44 -0.39 5.46
N ARG A 25 5.51 0.67 6.27
CA ARG A 25 5.27 0.61 7.73
C ARG A 25 3.81 0.83 8.10
N ASP A 26 2.98 1.24 7.16
CA ASP A 26 1.54 1.48 7.36
C ASP A 26 0.74 0.71 6.32
N PRO A 27 0.52 -0.60 6.53
CA PRO A 27 -0.20 -1.42 5.57
C PRO A 27 -1.72 -1.16 5.57
N ALA A 28 -2.27 -0.60 6.67
CA ALA A 28 -3.69 -0.31 6.78
C ALA A 28 -4.15 0.75 5.78
N GLY A 29 -3.31 1.76 5.52
CA GLY A 29 -3.58 2.80 4.53
C GLY A 29 -3.81 2.24 3.12
N PHE A 30 -2.97 1.30 2.69
CA PHE A 30 -3.05 0.68 1.37
C PHE A 30 -4.20 -0.33 1.26
N ARG A 31 -4.40 -1.20 2.26
CA ARG A 31 -5.49 -2.20 2.26
C ARG A 31 -6.87 -1.59 2.15
N LYS A 32 -7.06 -0.37 2.65
CA LYS A 32 -8.34 0.33 2.57
C LYS A 32 -8.81 0.56 1.13
N TYR A 33 -7.89 0.80 0.20
CA TYR A 33 -8.21 1.10 -1.20
C TYR A 33 -7.89 -0.06 -2.14
N PHE A 34 -6.90 -0.89 -1.78
CA PHE A 34 -6.40 -1.98 -2.60
C PHE A 34 -6.30 -3.25 -1.74
N PRO A 35 -7.42 -3.95 -1.49
CA PRO A 35 -7.45 -5.07 -0.53
C PRO A 35 -6.57 -6.25 -0.96
N ASP A 36 -6.38 -6.44 -2.27
CA ASP A 36 -5.66 -7.59 -2.84
C ASP A 36 -4.19 -7.29 -3.16
N ILE A 37 -3.69 -6.09 -2.83
CA ILE A 37 -2.29 -5.74 -3.09
C ILE A 37 -1.36 -6.50 -2.14
N GLU A 38 -0.25 -7.01 -2.66
CA GLU A 38 0.78 -7.65 -1.84
C GLU A 38 1.52 -6.60 -1.01
N LEU A 39 1.47 -6.76 0.32
CA LEU A 39 2.08 -5.84 1.28
C LEU A 39 3.13 -6.55 2.12
N ILE A 40 4.34 -6.02 2.06
CA ILE A 40 5.44 -6.40 2.95
C ILE A 40 5.49 -5.34 4.03
N ALA A 41 5.23 -5.73 5.28
CA ALA A 41 5.24 -4.82 6.41
C ALA A 41 5.91 -5.51 7.62
N PRO A 42 6.53 -4.76 8.54
CA PRO A 42 7.27 -5.34 9.67
C PRO A 42 6.43 -6.22 10.59
N ASP A 43 5.11 -6.00 10.62
CA ASP A 43 4.14 -6.77 11.39
C ASP A 43 3.66 -8.04 10.68
N THR A 44 3.76 -8.09 9.34
CA THR A 44 3.32 -9.24 8.54
C THR A 44 4.47 -10.10 7.99
N HIS A 45 5.70 -9.59 8.00
CA HIS A 45 6.89 -10.28 7.52
C HIS A 45 8.02 -10.13 8.56
N PRO A 46 8.48 -11.24 9.19
CA PRO A 46 9.53 -11.23 10.21
C PRO A 46 10.93 -10.96 9.64
#